data_AF-A0A2W2EN74-F1
#
_entry.id   AF-A0A2W2EN74-F1
#
_cell.length_a   1.000
_cell.length_b   1.000
_cell.length_c   1.000
_cell.angle_alpha   90.00
_cell.angle_beta   90.00
_cell.angle_gamma   90.00
#
_symmetry.space_group_name_H-M   'P 1'
#
loop_
_entity.id
_entity.type
_entity.pdbx_description
1 polymer ?
#
loop_
_entity_poly.entity_id
_entity_poly.type
_entity_poly.pdbx_seq_one_letter_code
_entity_poly.pdbx_strand_id
1 'polypeptide(L)'
;MAPSFEGLAGAAALSGGAGRAESTTLLLGAADAARRSVGAPLPPAERGDVDRIMAVTRAVLGEAAHAEAFLRGTRLTPQEAAHLARTSLS
;
A
#
# COMPACT_ATOMS: atom_id res chain seq x y z
N MET A 1 -7.90 -16.01 -7.47
CA MET A 1 -6.53 -15.92 -6.93
C MET A 1 -6.18 -14.45 -6.81
N ALA A 2 -6.02 -13.94 -5.59
CA ALA A 2 -5.59 -12.57 -5.36
C ALA A 2 -4.06 -12.50 -5.57
N PRO A 3 -3.54 -11.52 -6.34
CA PRO A 3 -2.10 -11.35 -6.48
C PRO A 3 -1.51 -10.88 -5.14
N SER A 4 -0.41 -11.52 -4.69
CA SER A 4 0.32 -11.14 -3.49
C SER A 4 0.98 -9.77 -3.70
N PHE A 5 0.39 -8.72 -3.15
CA PHE A 5 0.92 -7.35 -3.17
C PHE A 5 2.16 -7.17 -2.28
N GLU A 6 2.50 -8.17 -1.47
CA GLU A 6 3.62 -8.13 -0.52
C GLU A 6 4.97 -8.27 -1.20
N GLY A 7 5.08 -9.10 -2.24
CA GLY A 7 6.29 -9.19 -3.06
C GLY A 7 6.60 -7.89 -3.80
N LEU A 8 5.56 -7.13 -4.17
CA LEU A 8 5.68 -5.83 -4.84
C LEU A 8 6.08 -4.72 -3.87
N ALA A 9 5.59 -4.77 -2.64
CA ALA A 9 5.95 -3.80 -1.61
C ALA A 9 7.36 -4.05 -1.03
N GLY A 10 7.81 -5.32 -0.98
CA GLY A 10 9.21 -5.67 -0.67
C GLY A 10 10.21 -5.12 -1.70
N ALA A 11 9.85 -5.09 -2.99
CA ALA A 11 10.68 -4.51 -4.04
C ALA A 11 10.67 -2.97 -4.06
N ALA A 12 9.57 -2.33 -3.69
CA ALA A 12 9.44 -0.87 -3.62
C ALA A 12 10.20 -0.24 -2.44
N ALA A 13 10.34 -0.97 -1.32
CA ALA A 13 10.99 -0.47 -0.10
C ALA A 13 12.50 -0.21 -0.23
N LEU A 14 13.15 -0.70 -1.30
CA LEU A 14 14.62 -0.63 -1.45
C LEU A 14 15.13 0.46 -2.40
N SER A 15 14.26 1.25 -3.06
CA SER A 15 14.70 2.37 -3.90
C SER A 15 13.87 3.61 -3.61
N GLY A 16 14.43 4.42 -2.70
CA GLY A 16 13.83 5.59 -2.04
C GLY A 16 13.40 6.72 -2.97
N GLY A 17 12.23 7.26 -2.67
CA GLY A 17 11.69 8.50 -3.22
C GLY A 17 10.29 8.75 -2.66
N ALA A 18 9.96 10.02 -2.38
CA ALA A 18 8.67 10.39 -1.80
C ALA A 18 7.48 9.89 -2.65
N GLY A 19 7.57 9.97 -3.98
CA GLY A 19 6.50 9.50 -4.88
C GLY A 19 6.24 7.98 -4.83
N ARG A 20 7.28 7.17 -4.61
CA ARG A 20 7.12 5.71 -4.39
C ARG A 20 6.47 5.43 -3.05
N ALA A 21 6.91 6.11 -1.98
CA ALA A 21 6.31 5.95 -0.66
C ALA A 21 4.83 6.35 -0.66
N GLU A 22 4.46 7.43 -1.35
CA GLU A 22 3.07 7.86 -1.51
C GLU A 22 2.24 6.82 -2.26
N SER A 23 2.73 6.33 -3.40
CA SER A 23 2.04 5.30 -4.20
C SER A 23 1.87 3.99 -3.42
N THR A 24 2.90 3.55 -2.69
CA THR A 24 2.80 2.39 -1.79
C THR A 24 1.75 2.60 -0.70
N THR A 25 1.70 3.79 -0.10
CA THR A 25 0.73 4.11 0.95
C THR A 25 -0.71 4.13 0.43
N LEU A 26 -0.92 4.68 -0.78
CA LEU A 26 -2.21 4.62 -1.49
C LEU A 26 -2.67 3.17 -1.73
N LEU A 27 -1.76 2.31 -2.20
CA LEU A 27 -2.05 0.90 -2.46
C LEU A 27 -2.36 0.12 -1.17
N LEU A 28 -1.66 0.42 -0.06
CA LEU A 28 -1.98 -0.16 1.25
C LEU A 28 -3.39 0.21 1.71
N GLY A 29 -3.79 1.47 1.56
CA GLY A 29 -5.15 1.92 1.87
C GLY A 29 -6.21 1.25 1.01
N ALA A 30 -5.94 1.09 -0.29
CA ALA A 30 -6.85 0.40 -1.22
C ALA A 30 -7.00 -1.09 -0.86
N ALA A 31 -5.90 -1.77 -0.54
CA ALA A 31 -5.91 -3.17 -0.13
C ALA A 31 -6.66 -3.38 1.20
N ASP A 32 -6.50 -2.46 2.14
CA ASP A 32 -7.26 -2.48 3.40
C ASP A 32 -8.76 -2.27 3.18
N ALA A 33 -9.16 -1.32 2.34
CA ALA A 33 -10.58 -1.12 1.98
C ALA A 33 -11.18 -2.35 1.26
N ALA A 34 -10.42 -2.97 0.34
CA ALA A 34 -10.85 -4.17 -0.36
C ALA A 34 -11.02 -5.38 0.59
N ARG A 35 -10.11 -5.53 1.56
CA ARG A 35 -10.22 -6.55 2.62
C ARG A 35 -11.48 -6.33 3.48
N ARG A 36 -11.71 -5.09 3.91
CA ARG A 36 -12.90 -4.71 4.70
C ARG A 36 -14.21 -4.94 3.95
N SER A 37 -14.27 -4.68 2.65
CA SER A 37 -15.50 -4.83 1.86
C SER A 37 -15.96 -6.28 1.71
N VAL A 38 -15.03 -7.24 1.75
CA VAL A 38 -15.34 -8.68 1.70
C VAL A 38 -15.28 -9.36 3.07
N GLY A 39 -15.09 -8.59 4.15
CA GLY A 39 -14.99 -9.11 5.52
C GLY A 39 -13.76 -10.01 5.76
N ALA A 40 -12.72 -9.89 4.93
CA ALA A 40 -11.52 -10.70 5.05
C ALA A 40 -10.43 -9.91 5.80
N PRO A 41 -10.06 -10.31 7.03
CA PRO A 41 -8.95 -9.66 7.72
C PRO A 41 -7.63 -9.93 7.00
N LEU A 42 -6.63 -9.06 7.25
CA LEU A 42 -5.26 -9.29 6.81
C LEU A 42 -4.74 -10.62 7.39
N PRO A 43 -4.31 -11.59 6.56
CA PRO A 43 -3.81 -12.86 7.09
C PRO A 43 -2.57 -12.65 7.98
N PRO A 44 -2.37 -13.49 9.02
CA PRO A 44 -1.24 -13.34 9.95
C PRO A 44 0.14 -13.30 9.27
N ALA A 45 0.30 -14.08 8.20
CA ALA A 45 1.54 -14.14 7.44
C ALA A 45 1.90 -12.80 6.77
N GLU A 46 0.89 -12.00 6.40
CA GLU A 46 1.06 -10.73 5.68
C GLU A 46 1.29 -9.54 6.64
N ARG A 47 0.92 -9.68 7.92
CA ARG A 47 0.95 -8.59 8.91
C ARG A 47 2.33 -7.98 9.09
N GLY A 48 3.34 -8.83 9.26
CA GLY A 48 4.71 -8.36 9.49
C GLY A 48 5.28 -7.56 8.31
N ASP A 49 4.89 -7.91 7.09
CA ASP A 49 5.31 -7.18 5.90
C ASP A 49 4.59 -5.84 5.80
N VAL A 50 3.26 -5.81 5.98
CA VAL A 50 2.47 -4.57 5.99
C VAL A 50 2.97 -3.58 7.05
N ASP A 51 3.26 -4.05 8.26
CA ASP A 51 3.78 -3.20 9.34
C ASP A 51 5.15 -2.62 8.99
N ARG A 52 6.05 -3.44 8.43
CA ARG A 52 7.37 -2.97 7.97
C ARG A 52 7.24 -1.91 6.88
N ILE A 53 6.35 -2.12 5.90
CA ILE A 53 6.13 -1.17 4.81
C ILE A 53 5.56 0.13 5.34
N MET A 54 4.57 0.08 6.24
CA MET A 54 4.00 1.27 6.89
C MET A 54 5.06 2.07 7.66
N ALA A 55 5.99 1.40 8.35
CA ALA A 55 7.07 2.08 9.05
C ALA A 55 8.01 2.81 8.07
N VAL A 56 8.37 2.16 6.95
CA VAL A 56 9.21 2.76 5.91
C VAL A 56 8.53 3.95 5.24
N THR A 57 7.26 3.83 4.85
CA THR A 57 6.55 4.91 4.17
C THR A 57 6.29 6.10 5.09
N ARG A 58 6.01 5.87 6.39
CA ARG A 58 5.95 6.95 7.40
C ARG A 58 7.29 7.66 7.55
N ALA A 59 8.41 6.94 7.58
CA ALA A 59 9.73 7.54 7.70
C ALA A 59 10.07 8.44 6.48
N VAL A 60 9.58 8.09 5.29
CA VAL A 60 9.81 8.87 4.06
C VAL A 60 8.87 10.07 3.93
N LEU A 61 7.58 9.88 4.22
CA LEU A 61 6.54 10.91 4.00
C LEU A 61 6.31 11.81 5.22
N GLY A 62 6.63 11.33 6.42
CA GLY A 62 6.11 11.85 7.67
C GLY A 62 4.69 11.33 7.97
N GLU A 63 4.31 11.38 9.25
CA GLU A 63 3.05 10.82 9.75
C GLU A 63 1.80 11.42 9.08
N ALA A 64 1.76 12.74 8.92
CA ALA A 64 0.58 13.44 8.38
C ALA A 64 0.34 13.08 6.91
N ALA A 65 1.38 13.17 6.07
CA ALA A 65 1.28 12.84 4.65
C ALA A 65 1.02 11.35 4.43
N HIS A 66 1.61 10.48 5.27
CA HIS A 66 1.30 9.06 5.25
C HIS A 66 -0.19 8.79 5.58
N ALA A 67 -0.71 9.37 6.66
CA ALA A 67 -2.11 9.19 7.05
C ALA A 67 -3.06 9.70 5.96
N GLU A 68 -2.77 10.85 5.36
CA GLU A 68 -3.57 11.40 4.26
C GLU A 68 -3.54 10.48 3.02
N ALA A 69 -2.36 10.05 2.59
CA ALA A 69 -2.20 9.13 1.46
C ALA A 69 -2.92 7.80 1.72
N PHE A 70 -2.84 7.25 2.92
CA PHE A 70 -3.53 6.01 3.27
C PHE A 70 -5.04 6.19 3.16
N LEU A 71 -5.59 7.27 3.72
CA LEU A 71 -7.01 7.59 3.62
C LEU A 71 -7.46 7.82 2.18
N ARG A 72 -6.66 8.50 1.35
CA ARG A 72 -6.93 8.63 -0.10
C ARG A 72 -6.98 7.25 -0.77
N GLY A 73 -6.04 6.37 -0.42
CA GLY A 73 -5.98 4.99 -0.89
C GLY A 73 -7.25 4.21 -0.63
N THR A 74 -7.84 4.36 0.57
CA THR A 74 -9.09 3.67 0.93
C THR A 74 -10.31 4.07 0.08
N ARG A 75 -10.21 5.16 -0.68
CA ARG A 75 -11.26 5.68 -1.56
C ARG A 75 -11.05 5.34 -3.04
N LEU A 76 -9.93 4.72 -3.38
CA LEU A 76 -9.66 4.30 -4.76
C LEU A 76 -10.59 3.16 -5.17
N THR A 77 -11.07 3.22 -6.40
CA THR A 77 -11.70 2.07 -7.06
C THR A 77 -10.66 0.97 -7.33
N PRO A 78 -11.09 -0.30 -7.46
CA PRO A 78 -10.19 -1.39 -7.83
C PRO A 78 -9.39 -1.12 -9.11
N GLN A 79 -10.01 -0.45 -10.09
CA GLN A 79 -9.40 -0.08 -11.37
C GLN A 79 -8.30 0.97 -11.20
N GLU A 80 -8.53 2.00 -10.39
CA GLU A 80 -7.53 3.03 -10.08
C GLU A 80 -6.35 2.43 -9.31
N ALA A 81 -6.62 1.59 -8.31
CA ALA A 81 -5.56 0.89 -7.56
C ALA A 81 -4.74 -0.02 -8.48
N ALA A 82 -5.38 -0.75 -9.39
CA ALA A 82 -4.68 -1.59 -10.37
C ALA A 82 -3.87 -0.77 -11.40
N HIS A 83 -4.34 0.42 -11.78
CA HIS A 83 -3.57 1.33 -12.63
C HIS A 83 -2.34 1.85 -11.89
N LEU A 84 -2.52 2.35 -10.66
CA LEU A 84 -1.44 2.85 -9.81
C LEU A 84 -0.37 1.78 -9.54
N ALA A 85 -0.78 0.54 -9.29
CA ALA A 85 0.16 -0.57 -9.10
C ALA A 85 1.04 -0.79 -10.34
N ARG A 86 0.45 -0.76 -11.53
CA ARG A 86 1.20 -0.98 -12.79
C ARG A 86 2.20 0.15 -13.08
N THR A 87 1.82 1.39 -12.83
CA THR A 87 2.68 2.56 -13.09
C THR A 87 3.77 2.73 -12.04
N SER A 88 3.56 2.21 -10.81
CA SER A 88 4.56 2.26 -9.74
C SER A 88 5.65 1.18 -9.88
N LEU A 89 5.42 0.17 -10.73
CA LEU A 89 6.30 -0.98 -10.98
C LEU A 89 7.11 -0.88 -12.28
N SER A 90 6.78 0.07 -13.16
CA SER A 90 7.58 0.41 -14.35
C SER A 90 8.73 1.34 -13.99
#